data_AF-A0A969EPH9-F1
#
_entry.id   AF-A0A969EPH9-F1
#
_cell.length_a   1.000
_cell.length_b   1.000
_cell.length_c   1.000
_cell.angle_alpha   90.00
_cell.angle_beta   90.00
_cell.angle_gamma   90.00
#
_symmetry.space_group_name_H-M   'P 1'
#
loop_
_entity.id
_entity.type
_entity.pdbx_description
1 polymer ?
#
loop_
_entity_poly.entity_id
_entity_poly.type
_entity_poly.pdbx_seq_one_letter_code
_entity_poly.pdbx_strand_id
1 'polypeptide(L)'
;LDGRSDSYALGLILYELLALRRALPGKTVDEILEIAKRGEKLPLQAPSPQFKIPRELQAIVAKATAPSRHDRYQSVTELADDIRHFLHNEPISALPDNPVRKVLRWIGRHRQATLLIFMAMSLVALSAIAWSLYQHAVSLVEAQEHKERLSRYLTGVSEKGHLIEKQFMLFEELLEGLATATVEARLRGMPSTDAIYQTPDFRTPDRSPPDFALANQYQGAPISLEYPVHILWAGDGQPGTILEQTLSRLAPLRHQFRRMFLLSRAEKSPYLPLADARRIIGTEGVPLSWAYIGLREGAVIVYPGHDVDIPEDYDPRQRPWYRMAAGKNGKFWGNPHLDNFGQGLLLSCTMSLYDETGQFLGVAGVDLTFDYIIDDLLTIPELPLVESFLLDEQGRIVIRSSDRNQTTFMRSPRPLYPDPEIVAELQAGRFDYREIERDGREIWIVYDDLETVGWGYVAEFAPE
;
A
#
# COMPACT_ATOMS: atom_id res chain seq x y z
N LEU A 1 -41.28 59.06 72.01
CA LEU A 1 -40.96 59.45 70.63
C LEU A 1 -40.49 58.20 69.88
N ASP A 2 -41.06 57.91 68.72
CA ASP A 2 -40.73 56.75 67.89
C ASP A 2 -39.70 57.18 66.84
N GLY A 3 -38.46 56.67 66.91
CA GLY A 3 -37.35 57.05 66.01
C GLY A 3 -37.62 56.74 64.52
N ARG A 4 -38.62 55.92 64.22
CA ARG A 4 -39.10 55.67 62.84
C ARG A 4 -39.83 56.88 62.25
N SER A 5 -40.22 57.85 63.09
CA SER A 5 -40.76 59.15 62.66
C SER A 5 -39.65 60.05 62.15
N ASP A 6 -38.47 60.01 62.79
CA ASP A 6 -37.29 60.77 62.37
C ASP A 6 -36.73 60.22 61.05
N SER A 7 -36.69 58.89 60.88
CA SER A 7 -36.35 58.25 59.60
C SER A 7 -37.28 58.66 58.46
N TYR A 8 -38.58 58.85 58.76
CA TYR A 8 -39.57 59.32 57.79
C TYR A 8 -39.33 60.79 57.41
N ALA A 9 -39.11 61.66 58.39
CA ALA A 9 -38.80 63.06 58.16
C ALA A 9 -37.50 63.24 57.36
N LEU A 10 -36.43 62.53 57.73
CA LEU A 10 -35.16 62.53 56.99
C LEU A 10 -35.32 61.96 55.58
N GLY A 11 -36.15 60.93 55.40
CA GLY A 11 -36.50 60.38 54.08
C GLY A 11 -37.23 61.40 53.19
N LEU A 12 -38.11 62.23 53.77
CA LEU A 12 -38.76 63.33 53.05
C LEU A 12 -37.76 64.45 52.73
N ILE A 13 -36.85 64.80 53.63
CA ILE A 13 -35.78 65.76 53.34
C ILE A 13 -34.92 65.25 52.18
N LEU A 14 -34.51 63.98 52.19
CA LEU A 14 -33.76 63.37 51.10
C LEU A 14 -34.56 63.37 49.79
N TYR A 15 -35.86 63.06 49.83
CA TYR A 15 -36.75 63.19 48.67
C TYR A 15 -36.70 64.60 48.09
N GLU A 16 -36.84 65.62 48.94
CA GLU A 16 -36.92 67.02 48.51
C GLU A 16 -35.59 67.53 47.96
N LEU A 17 -34.47 67.08 48.54
CA LEU A 17 -33.13 67.35 48.02
C LEU A 17 -32.91 66.74 46.62
N LEU A 18 -33.46 65.55 46.36
CA LEU A 18 -33.31 64.86 45.07
C LEU A 18 -34.25 65.38 43.99
N ALA A 19 -35.47 65.75 44.36
CA ALA A 19 -36.52 66.17 43.43
C ALA A 19 -36.62 67.70 43.27
N LEU A 20 -35.96 68.46 44.15
CA LEU A 20 -36.03 69.93 44.24
C LEU A 20 -37.46 70.48 44.31
N ARG A 21 -38.37 69.69 44.89
CA ARG A 21 -39.79 70.00 45.06
C ARG A 21 -40.31 69.33 46.32
N ARG A 22 -41.36 69.89 46.92
CA ARG A 22 -41.98 69.35 48.13
C ARG A 22 -42.44 67.91 47.94
N ALA A 23 -42.24 67.08 48.96
CA ALA A 23 -42.71 65.69 48.96
C ALA A 23 -44.22 65.58 49.19
N LEU A 24 -44.74 66.46 50.06
CA LEU A 24 -46.14 66.54 50.46
C LEU A 24 -46.73 67.90 50.02
N PRO A 25 -47.77 67.94 49.17
CA PRO A 25 -48.24 69.18 48.53
C PRO A 25 -49.18 70.07 49.39
N GLY A 26 -49.16 69.96 50.72
CA GLY A 26 -50.02 70.76 51.61
C GLY A 26 -49.56 72.21 51.78
N LYS A 27 -50.52 73.13 51.95
CA LYS A 27 -50.28 74.57 52.20
C LYS A 27 -50.31 74.91 53.69
N THR A 28 -50.98 74.08 54.50
CA THR A 28 -51.07 74.22 55.97
C THR A 28 -50.49 72.98 56.68
N VAL A 29 -50.13 73.13 57.97
CA VAL A 29 -49.58 72.03 58.78
C VAL A 29 -50.59 70.87 58.90
N ASP A 30 -51.88 71.20 59.09
CA ASP A 30 -52.95 70.21 59.20
C ASP A 30 -53.14 69.42 57.90
N GLU A 31 -53.10 70.10 56.74
CA GLU A 31 -53.13 69.45 55.43
C GLU A 31 -51.95 68.48 55.23
N ILE A 32 -50.73 68.88 55.61
CA ILE A 32 -49.53 68.04 55.47
C ILE A 32 -49.62 66.81 56.39
N LEU A 33 -50.10 66.98 57.63
CA LEU A 33 -50.30 65.88 58.57
C LEU A 33 -51.37 64.91 58.09
N GLU A 34 -52.48 65.39 57.52
CA GLU A 34 -53.51 64.54 56.94
C GLU A 34 -53.02 63.75 55.71
N ILE A 35 -52.26 64.39 54.81
CA ILE A 35 -51.62 63.71 53.67
C ILE A 35 -50.64 62.63 54.15
N ALA A 36 -49.80 62.95 55.15
CA ALA A 36 -48.86 62.00 55.72
C ALA A 36 -49.55 60.83 56.44
N LYS A 37 -50.66 61.06 57.15
CA LYS A 37 -51.46 60.00 57.79
C LYS A 37 -52.08 59.05 56.77
N ARG A 38 -52.47 59.55 55.59
CA ARG A 38 -52.99 58.74 54.47
C ARG A 38 -51.91 57.96 53.74
N GLY A 39 -50.62 58.21 54.04
CA GLY A 39 -49.50 57.59 53.36
C GLY A 39 -49.33 58.09 51.92
N GLU A 40 -49.94 59.23 51.58
CA GLU A 40 -49.86 59.82 50.26
C GLU A 40 -48.60 60.68 50.14
N LYS A 41 -47.88 60.56 49.03
CA LYS A 41 -46.75 61.43 48.67
C LYS A 41 -46.67 61.56 47.16
N LEU A 42 -46.10 62.66 46.68
CA LEU A 42 -45.83 62.78 45.25
C LEU A 42 -44.84 61.71 44.79
N PRO A 43 -44.96 61.18 43.55
CA PRO A 43 -43.99 60.23 43.03
C PRO A 43 -42.63 60.90 42.93
N LEU A 44 -41.56 60.20 43.33
CA LEU A 44 -40.20 60.72 43.21
C LEU A 44 -39.84 60.83 41.72
N GLN A 45 -39.72 62.06 41.22
CA GLN A 45 -39.32 62.34 39.84
C GLN A 45 -38.12 63.25 39.83
N ALA A 46 -37.30 63.10 38.79
CA ALA A 46 -36.14 63.95 38.59
C ALA A 46 -36.55 65.41 38.33
N PRO A 47 -35.76 66.39 38.80
CA PRO A 47 -36.02 67.81 38.60
C PRO A 47 -35.85 68.26 37.15
N SER A 48 -35.12 67.51 36.31
CA SER A 48 -34.98 67.79 34.88
C SER A 48 -34.79 66.50 34.08
N PRO A 49 -35.05 66.52 32.75
CA PRO A 49 -34.79 65.38 31.87
C PRO A 49 -33.31 64.94 31.82
N GLN A 50 -32.39 65.85 32.14
CA GLN A 50 -30.94 65.60 32.12
C GLN A 50 -30.42 64.99 33.43
N PHE A 51 -31.16 65.17 34.53
CA PHE A 51 -30.80 64.59 35.84
C PHE A 51 -31.49 63.24 36.02
N LYS A 52 -30.73 62.18 36.28
CA LYS A 52 -31.29 60.86 36.59
C LYS A 52 -31.06 60.56 38.07
N ILE A 53 -32.13 60.39 38.83
CA ILE A 53 -32.03 59.93 40.22
C ILE A 53 -31.61 58.45 40.20
N PRO A 54 -30.48 58.07 40.81
CA PRO A 54 -30.04 56.67 40.89
C PRO A 54 -31.11 55.78 41.54
N ARG A 55 -31.29 54.55 41.04
CA ARG A 55 -32.35 53.63 41.53
C ARG A 55 -32.16 53.28 42.99
N GLU A 56 -30.92 53.24 43.44
CA GLU A 56 -30.50 52.99 44.82
C GLU A 56 -31.02 54.10 45.75
N LEU A 57 -30.85 55.37 45.37
CA LEU A 57 -31.41 56.51 46.10
C LEU A 57 -32.94 56.53 46.08
N GLN A 58 -33.56 56.16 44.96
CA GLN A 58 -35.02 56.00 44.90
C GLN A 58 -35.53 54.95 45.89
N ALA A 59 -34.82 53.83 46.02
CA ALA A 59 -35.15 52.76 46.96
C ALA A 59 -34.95 53.19 48.43
N ILE A 60 -33.86 53.90 48.75
CA ILE A 60 -33.62 54.47 50.09
C ILE A 60 -34.76 55.41 50.48
N VAL A 61 -35.13 56.34 49.59
CA VAL A 61 -36.25 57.26 49.80
C VAL A 61 -37.55 56.50 49.96
N ALA A 62 -37.83 55.50 49.12
CA ALA A 62 -39.05 54.70 49.18
C ALA A 62 -39.19 53.95 50.50
N LYS A 63 -38.10 53.31 50.99
CA LYS A 63 -38.06 52.58 52.27
C LYS A 63 -38.18 53.54 53.46
N ALA A 64 -37.44 54.64 53.47
CA ALA A 64 -37.52 55.64 54.55
C ALA A 64 -38.93 56.26 54.69
N THR A 65 -39.62 56.46 53.57
CA THR A 65 -40.94 57.10 53.51
C THR A 65 -42.08 56.10 53.25
N ALA A 66 -41.93 54.84 53.69
CA ALA A 66 -42.97 53.83 53.58
C ALA A 66 -44.18 54.15 54.50
N PRO A 67 -45.44 53.95 54.06
CA PRO A 67 -46.61 54.26 54.88
C PRO A 67 -46.65 53.47 56.20
N SER A 68 -46.38 52.16 56.14
CA SER A 68 -46.26 51.28 57.30
C SER A 68 -44.95 51.53 58.05
N ARG A 69 -45.01 51.54 59.38
CA ARG A 69 -43.83 51.75 60.24
C ARG A 69 -42.86 50.57 60.22
N HIS A 70 -43.35 49.37 59.91
CA HIS A 70 -42.52 48.15 59.85
C HIS A 70 -41.66 48.08 58.58
N ASP A 71 -42.10 48.71 57.50
CA ASP A 71 -41.39 48.72 56.22
C ASP A 71 -40.33 49.84 56.13
N ARG A 72 -40.22 50.67 57.19
CA ARG A 72 -39.20 51.71 57.32
C ARG A 72 -37.91 51.17 57.92
N TYR A 73 -36.85 51.97 57.82
CA TYR A 73 -35.67 51.77 58.63
C TYR A 73 -36.01 51.80 60.12
N GLN A 74 -35.52 50.81 60.85
CA GLN A 74 -35.83 50.64 62.27
C GLN A 74 -35.03 51.62 63.15
N SER A 75 -33.95 52.18 62.60
CA SER A 75 -33.17 53.26 63.21
C SER A 75 -32.66 54.25 62.16
N VAL A 76 -32.31 55.47 62.61
CA VAL A 76 -31.65 56.47 61.75
C VAL A 76 -30.26 55.99 61.31
N THR A 77 -29.60 55.14 62.11
CA THR A 77 -28.32 54.54 61.77
C THR A 77 -28.42 53.67 60.52
N GLU A 78 -29.46 52.84 60.39
CA GLU A 78 -29.67 52.01 59.19
C GLU A 78 -29.90 52.85 57.92
N LEU A 79 -30.60 53.99 58.04
CA LEU A 79 -30.76 54.94 56.93
C LEU A 79 -29.42 55.59 56.57
N ALA A 80 -28.64 56.00 57.57
CA ALA A 80 -27.32 56.58 57.36
C ALA A 80 -26.34 55.59 56.72
N ASP A 81 -26.40 54.32 57.11
CA ASP A 81 -25.55 53.26 56.55
C ASP A 81 -25.90 53.00 55.09
N ASP A 82 -27.18 52.95 54.71
CA ASP A 82 -27.56 52.82 53.29
C ASP A 82 -27.13 54.04 52.45
N ILE A 83 -27.14 55.25 53.01
CA ILE A 83 -26.61 56.44 52.33
C ILE A 83 -25.08 56.34 52.16
N ARG A 84 -24.34 55.91 53.19
CA ARG A 84 -22.89 55.68 53.09
C ARG A 84 -22.56 54.59 52.08
N HIS A 85 -23.27 53.46 52.13
CA HIS A 85 -23.13 52.38 51.17
C HIS A 85 -23.40 52.87 49.75
N PHE A 86 -24.43 53.71 49.53
CA PHE A 86 -24.67 54.32 48.23
C PHE A 86 -23.50 55.20 47.77
N LEU A 87 -22.97 56.08 48.64
CA LEU A 87 -21.84 56.95 48.34
C LEU A 87 -20.55 56.17 48.04
N HIS A 88 -20.35 55.02 48.68
CA HIS A 88 -19.20 54.13 48.46
C HIS A 88 -19.45 53.07 47.36
N ASN A 89 -20.59 53.12 46.66
CA ASN A 89 -20.99 52.15 45.63
C ASN A 89 -20.99 50.68 46.14
N GLU A 90 -21.55 50.50 47.34
CA GLU A 90 -21.73 49.25 48.06
C GLU A 90 -23.21 48.79 48.00
N PRO A 91 -23.51 47.52 48.30
CA PRO A 91 -24.89 47.03 48.37
C PRO A 91 -25.68 47.76 49.47
N ILE A 92 -26.87 48.26 49.13
CA ILE A 92 -27.77 48.91 50.09
C ILE A 92 -28.89 47.96 50.51
N SER A 93 -29.35 48.07 51.75
CA SER A 93 -30.43 47.22 52.29
C SER A 93 -31.79 47.51 51.64
N ALA A 94 -32.02 48.73 51.14
CA ALA A 94 -33.27 49.09 50.48
C ALA A 94 -33.41 48.52 49.06
N LEU A 95 -32.30 48.10 48.44
CA LEU A 95 -32.30 47.47 47.12
C LEU A 95 -31.21 46.39 47.08
N PRO A 96 -31.50 45.18 47.60
CA PRO A 96 -30.53 44.09 47.60
C PRO A 96 -29.99 43.80 46.19
N ASP A 97 -28.68 43.64 46.06
CA ASP A 97 -28.06 43.35 44.77
C ASP A 97 -28.48 41.98 44.24
N ASN A 98 -28.84 41.94 42.96
CA ASN A 98 -28.94 40.69 42.20
C ASN A 98 -27.51 40.11 41.98
N PRO A 99 -27.31 38.78 41.97
CA PRO A 99 -26.04 38.13 41.63
C PRO A 99 -25.29 38.75 40.43
N VAL A 100 -25.97 39.18 39.37
CA VAL A 100 -25.34 39.85 38.20
C VAL A 100 -24.69 41.18 38.57
N ARG A 101 -25.35 42.01 39.38
CA ARG A 101 -24.81 43.31 39.82
C ARG A 101 -23.60 43.17 40.73
N LYS A 102 -23.61 42.12 41.57
CA LYS A 102 -22.49 41.78 42.43
C LYS A 102 -21.23 41.46 41.62
N VAL A 103 -21.38 40.71 40.51
CA VAL A 103 -20.29 40.40 39.58
C VAL A 103 -19.79 41.66 38.86
N LEU A 104 -20.68 42.51 38.34
CA LEU A 104 -20.30 43.77 37.66
C LEU A 104 -19.54 44.73 38.59
N ARG A 105 -20.00 44.90 39.84
CA ARG A 105 -19.28 45.71 40.85
C ARG A 105 -17.93 45.10 41.19
N TRP A 106 -17.84 43.77 41.30
CA TRP A 106 -16.57 43.09 41.55
C TRP A 106 -15.57 43.30 40.41
N ILE A 107 -16.01 43.21 39.14
CA ILE A 107 -15.21 43.51 37.94
C ILE A 107 -14.70 44.96 37.99
N GLY A 108 -15.58 45.92 38.30
CA GLY A 108 -15.21 47.33 38.39
C GLY A 108 -14.18 47.62 39.50
N ARG A 109 -14.28 46.93 40.65
CA ARG A 109 -13.32 47.07 41.76
C ARG A 109 -11.98 46.36 41.50
N HIS A 110 -11.97 45.25 40.75
CA HIS A 110 -10.79 44.41 40.52
C HIS A 110 -10.33 44.40 39.05
N ARG A 111 -10.34 45.57 38.38
CA ARG A 111 -10.02 45.71 36.95
C ARG A 111 -8.71 45.05 36.49
N GLN A 112 -7.68 45.05 37.34
CA GLN A 112 -6.39 44.42 37.03
C GLN A 112 -6.50 42.89 37.08
N ALA A 113 -7.19 42.34 38.07
CA ALA A 113 -7.41 40.90 38.18
C ALA A 113 -8.27 40.36 37.03
N THR A 114 -9.30 41.11 36.60
CA THR A 114 -10.15 40.69 35.47
C THR A 114 -9.40 40.68 34.14
N LEU A 115 -8.50 41.65 33.92
CA LEU A 115 -7.62 41.65 32.73
C LEU A 115 -6.67 40.46 32.74
N LEU A 116 -6.05 40.15 33.89
CA LEU A 116 -5.17 38.99 34.04
C LEU A 116 -5.91 37.68 33.79
N ILE A 117 -7.12 37.52 34.33
CA ILE A 117 -7.96 36.34 34.08
C ILE A 117 -8.29 36.21 32.59
N PHE A 118 -8.69 37.30 31.94
CA PHE A 118 -9.00 37.30 30.51
C PHE A 118 -7.78 36.98 29.64
N MET A 119 -6.62 37.55 29.95
CA MET A 119 -5.36 37.24 29.28
C MET A 119 -4.96 35.78 29.48
N ALA A 120 -5.09 35.25 30.71
CA ALA A 120 -4.82 33.85 31.00
C ALA A 120 -5.76 32.93 30.21
N MET A 121 -7.06 33.22 30.17
CA MET A 121 -8.03 32.47 29.37
C MET A 121 -7.71 32.52 27.87
N SER A 122 -7.35 33.70 27.35
CA SER A 122 -6.98 33.88 25.95
C SER A 122 -5.72 33.11 25.61
N LEU A 123 -4.72 33.12 26.50
CA LEU A 123 -3.49 32.35 26.35
C LEU A 123 -3.79 30.85 26.33
N VAL A 124 -4.64 30.36 27.24
CA VAL A 124 -5.06 28.95 27.24
C VAL A 124 -5.80 28.58 25.95
N ALA A 125 -6.70 29.44 25.46
CA ALA A 125 -7.42 29.21 24.21
C ALA A 125 -6.47 29.18 23.00
N LEU A 126 -5.53 30.13 22.92
CA LEU A 126 -4.53 30.18 21.85
C LEU A 126 -3.61 28.97 21.89
N SER A 127 -3.18 28.54 23.08
CA SER A 127 -2.37 27.32 23.24
C SER A 127 -3.14 26.07 22.81
N ALA A 128 -4.43 25.96 23.13
CA ALA A 128 -5.26 24.85 22.70
C ALA A 128 -5.45 24.82 21.16
N ILE A 129 -5.64 25.98 20.54
CA ILE A 129 -5.72 26.10 19.08
C ILE A 129 -4.38 25.71 18.45
N ALA A 130 -3.26 26.24 18.96
CA ALA A 130 -1.93 25.90 18.47
C ALA A 130 -1.64 24.40 18.60
N TRP A 131 -2.01 23.78 19.73
CA TRP A 131 -1.90 22.35 19.93
C TRP A 131 -2.74 21.54 18.93
N SER A 132 -4.00 21.94 18.70
CA SER A 132 -4.88 21.30 17.73
C SER A 132 -4.33 21.41 16.29
N LEU A 133 -3.85 22.59 15.89
CA LEU A 133 -3.22 22.79 14.58
C LEU A 133 -1.94 21.97 14.43
N TYR A 134 -1.13 21.89 15.49
CA TYR A 134 0.07 21.05 15.51
C TYR A 134 -0.26 19.57 15.33
N GLN A 135 -1.23 19.04 16.08
CA GLN A 135 -1.68 17.64 15.95
C GLN A 135 -2.22 17.34 14.54
N HIS A 136 -3.01 18.25 13.96
CA HIS A 136 -3.49 18.09 12.58
C HIS A 136 -2.34 18.10 11.56
N ALA A 137 -1.37 19.01 11.72
CA ALA A 137 -0.21 19.07 10.84
C ALA A 137 0.63 17.77 10.91
N VAL A 138 0.86 17.24 12.12
CA VAL A 138 1.58 15.97 12.31
C VAL A 138 0.83 14.82 11.63
N SER A 139 -0.49 14.69 11.83
CA SER A 139 -1.28 13.63 11.18
C SER A 139 -1.28 13.70 9.65
N LEU A 140 -1.19 14.90 9.07
CA LEU A 140 -1.10 15.09 7.62
C LEU A 140 0.26 14.64 7.09
N VAL A 141 1.34 14.94 7.80
CA VAL A 141 2.70 14.49 7.44
C VAL A 141 2.78 12.97 7.53
N GLU A 142 2.32 12.37 8.63
CA GLU A 142 2.30 10.90 8.81
C GLU A 142 1.48 10.19 7.72
N ALA A 143 0.29 10.72 7.39
CA ALA A 143 -0.55 10.17 6.32
C ALA A 143 0.10 10.29 4.94
N GLN A 144 0.86 11.36 4.70
CA GLN A 144 1.56 11.56 3.44
C GLN A 144 2.79 10.65 3.33
N GLU A 145 3.59 10.52 4.39
CA GLU A 145 4.71 9.58 4.45
C GLU A 145 4.25 8.13 4.26
N HIS A 146 3.13 7.74 4.87
CA HIS A 146 2.53 6.42 4.65
C HIS A 146 2.13 6.20 3.19
N LYS A 147 1.45 7.18 2.56
CA LYS A 147 1.08 7.10 1.13
C LYS A 147 2.29 7.04 0.20
N GLU A 148 3.33 7.83 0.47
CA GLU A 148 4.56 7.83 -0.33
C GLU A 148 5.32 6.50 -0.20
N ARG A 149 5.35 5.91 1.02
CA ARG A 149 5.89 4.56 1.22
C ARG A 149 5.08 3.54 0.43
N LEU A 150 3.77 3.49 0.61
CA LEU A 150 2.90 2.54 -0.09
C LEU A 150 3.03 2.64 -1.60
N SER A 151 3.02 3.87 -2.13
CA SER A 151 3.21 4.10 -3.57
C SER A 151 4.54 3.52 -4.08
N ARG A 152 5.61 3.56 -3.29
CA ARG A 152 6.91 2.99 -3.67
C ARG A 152 6.84 1.46 -3.80
N TYR A 153 6.17 0.78 -2.87
CA TYR A 153 5.97 -0.67 -2.93
C TYR A 153 5.08 -1.07 -4.10
N LEU A 154 3.94 -0.38 -4.28
CA LEU A 154 3.03 -0.60 -5.40
C LEU A 154 3.75 -0.44 -6.75
N THR A 155 4.46 0.68 -6.94
CA THR A 155 5.22 0.90 -8.18
C THR A 155 6.29 -0.15 -8.39
N GLY A 156 7.06 -0.51 -7.35
CA GLY A 156 8.10 -1.52 -7.45
C GLY A 156 7.57 -2.90 -7.87
N VAL A 157 6.42 -3.31 -7.30
CA VAL A 157 5.77 -4.57 -7.68
C VAL A 157 5.19 -4.52 -9.08
N SER A 158 4.53 -3.43 -9.46
CA SER A 158 3.96 -3.29 -10.82
C SER A 158 5.05 -3.26 -11.90
N GLU A 159 6.15 -2.52 -11.67
CA GLU A 159 7.30 -2.51 -12.59
C GLU A 159 7.92 -3.90 -12.74
N LYS A 160 8.03 -4.64 -11.62
CA LYS A 160 8.55 -6.00 -11.63
C LYS A 160 7.59 -6.99 -12.27
N GLY A 161 6.30 -6.90 -12.00
CA GLY A 161 5.23 -7.68 -12.64
C GLY A 161 5.29 -7.54 -14.15
N HIS A 162 5.35 -6.30 -14.64
CA HIS A 162 5.47 -6.02 -16.07
C HIS A 162 6.78 -6.58 -16.68
N LEU A 163 7.89 -6.52 -15.94
CA LEU A 163 9.14 -7.14 -16.38
C LEU A 163 9.03 -8.66 -16.47
N ILE A 164 8.41 -9.31 -15.47
CA ILE A 164 8.17 -10.76 -15.46
C ILE A 164 7.37 -11.16 -16.69
N GLU A 165 6.21 -10.53 -16.93
CA GLU A 165 5.38 -10.81 -18.11
C GLU A 165 6.16 -10.68 -19.41
N LYS A 166 6.91 -9.58 -19.55
CA LYS A 166 7.72 -9.33 -20.74
C LYS A 166 8.76 -10.42 -20.98
N GLN A 167 9.40 -10.93 -19.94
CA GLN A 167 10.39 -12.00 -20.07
C GLN A 167 9.73 -13.32 -20.44
N PHE A 168 8.61 -13.67 -19.81
CA PHE A 168 7.87 -14.89 -20.15
C PHE A 168 7.36 -14.86 -21.59
N MET A 169 6.80 -13.73 -22.04
CA MET A 169 6.42 -13.52 -23.44
C MET A 169 7.62 -13.66 -24.39
N LEU A 170 8.78 -13.10 -24.04
CA LEU A 170 10.00 -13.25 -24.84
C LEU A 170 10.36 -14.73 -25.00
N PHE A 171 10.34 -15.52 -23.93
CA PHE A 171 10.65 -16.95 -24.03
C PHE A 171 9.62 -17.73 -24.85
N GLU A 172 8.35 -17.37 -24.75
CA GLU A 172 7.28 -17.90 -25.58
C GLU A 172 7.48 -17.58 -27.07
N GLU A 173 7.86 -16.35 -27.41
CA GLU A 173 8.17 -15.93 -28.79
C GLU A 173 9.40 -16.65 -29.33
N LEU A 174 10.43 -16.81 -28.51
CA LEU A 174 11.64 -17.56 -28.86
C LEU A 174 11.34 -19.03 -29.13
N LEU A 175 10.51 -19.65 -28.28
CA LEU A 175 10.02 -21.01 -28.46
C LEU A 175 9.19 -21.15 -29.75
N GLU A 176 8.31 -20.19 -30.03
CA GLU A 176 7.51 -20.15 -31.26
C GLU A 176 8.37 -20.00 -32.52
N GLY A 177 9.44 -19.20 -32.44
CA GLY A 177 10.44 -19.08 -33.48
C GLY A 177 11.19 -20.41 -33.74
N LEU A 178 11.59 -21.12 -32.68
CA LEU A 178 12.20 -22.45 -32.78
C LEU A 178 11.22 -23.46 -33.39
N ALA A 179 9.97 -23.46 -32.93
CA ALA A 179 8.92 -24.34 -33.44
C ALA A 179 8.67 -24.13 -34.94
N THR A 180 8.52 -22.87 -35.36
CA THR A 180 8.33 -22.49 -36.76
C THR A 180 9.51 -22.93 -37.62
N ALA A 181 10.74 -22.64 -37.18
CA ALA A 181 11.94 -23.05 -37.89
C ALA A 181 12.04 -24.58 -38.00
N THR A 182 11.61 -25.30 -36.97
CA THR A 182 11.58 -26.77 -36.94
C THR A 182 10.61 -27.35 -37.95
N VAL A 183 9.38 -26.83 -37.99
CA VAL A 183 8.36 -27.28 -38.95
C VAL A 183 8.83 -27.02 -40.38
N GLU A 184 9.33 -25.81 -40.66
CA GLU A 184 9.82 -25.44 -42.00
C GLU A 184 11.02 -26.29 -42.43
N ALA A 185 12.02 -26.46 -41.56
CA ALA A 185 13.18 -27.29 -41.84
C ALA A 185 12.78 -28.76 -42.09
N ARG A 186 11.85 -29.30 -41.29
CA ARG A 186 11.38 -30.68 -41.46
C ARG A 186 10.66 -30.91 -42.78
N LEU A 187 9.74 -30.02 -43.15
CA LEU A 187 8.86 -30.19 -44.30
C LEU A 187 9.54 -29.81 -45.62
N ARG A 188 10.34 -28.74 -45.62
CA ARG A 188 10.87 -28.09 -46.83
C ARG A 188 12.40 -27.97 -46.84
N GLY A 189 13.06 -28.22 -45.71
CA GLY A 189 14.52 -28.17 -45.62
C GLY A 189 15.20 -29.21 -46.52
N MET A 190 16.32 -28.82 -47.10
CA MET A 190 17.22 -29.75 -47.79
C MET A 190 18.03 -30.51 -46.74
N PRO A 191 18.28 -31.82 -46.91
CA PRO A 191 19.20 -32.55 -46.05
C PRO A 191 20.56 -31.85 -46.00
N SER A 192 21.03 -31.54 -44.80
CA SER A 192 22.36 -30.97 -44.58
C SER A 192 23.42 -32.06 -44.47
N THR A 193 24.66 -31.71 -44.81
CA THR A 193 25.86 -32.51 -44.54
C THR A 193 26.52 -32.14 -43.20
N ASP A 194 25.86 -31.30 -42.40
CA ASP A 194 26.31 -30.96 -41.05
C ASP A 194 26.46 -32.21 -40.18
N ALA A 195 27.52 -32.23 -39.36
CA ALA A 195 27.75 -33.31 -38.42
C ALA A 195 26.60 -33.42 -37.40
N ILE A 196 26.09 -34.63 -37.23
CA ILE A 196 25.07 -35.00 -36.24
C ILE A 196 25.77 -35.82 -35.17
N TYR A 197 25.75 -35.34 -33.93
CA TYR A 197 26.37 -36.00 -32.79
C TYR A 197 25.30 -36.63 -31.90
N GLN A 198 25.47 -37.91 -31.58
CA GLN A 198 24.65 -38.65 -30.61
C GLN A 198 25.34 -38.70 -29.26
N THR A 199 24.61 -39.08 -28.21
CA THR A 199 25.15 -39.18 -26.83
C THR A 199 26.50 -39.89 -26.71
N PRO A 200 26.77 -41.04 -27.39
CA PRO A 200 28.07 -41.71 -27.32
C PRO A 200 29.24 -40.92 -27.92
N ASP A 201 28.97 -40.03 -28.89
CA ASP A 201 30.00 -39.25 -29.57
C ASP A 201 30.61 -38.21 -28.62
N PHE A 202 29.80 -37.60 -27.75
CA PHE A 202 30.26 -36.65 -26.74
C PHE A 202 31.16 -37.28 -25.67
N ARG A 203 31.13 -38.61 -25.51
CA ARG A 203 31.99 -39.37 -24.57
C ARG A 203 33.29 -39.85 -25.19
N THR A 204 33.43 -39.72 -26.50
CA THR A 204 34.56 -40.28 -27.26
C THR A 204 35.44 -39.14 -27.77
N PRO A 205 36.68 -38.94 -27.27
CA PRO A 205 37.49 -37.76 -27.60
C PRO A 205 37.71 -37.51 -29.10
N ASP A 206 37.82 -38.56 -29.92
CA ASP A 206 38.03 -38.43 -31.37
C ASP A 206 36.73 -38.23 -32.18
N ARG A 207 35.57 -38.33 -31.52
CA ARG A 207 34.23 -38.18 -32.12
C ARG A 207 33.42 -37.04 -31.53
N SER A 208 33.90 -36.39 -30.47
CA SER A 208 33.17 -35.28 -29.85
C SER A 208 33.15 -34.05 -30.75
N PRO A 209 32.19 -33.13 -30.55
CA PRO A 209 32.20 -31.86 -31.26
C PRO A 209 33.51 -31.08 -31.04
N PRO A 210 33.99 -30.33 -32.04
CA PRO A 210 35.26 -29.61 -31.97
C PRO A 210 35.28 -28.48 -30.93
N ASP A 211 34.11 -28.03 -30.48
CA ASP A 211 33.93 -26.99 -29.47
C ASP A 211 33.57 -27.53 -28.08
N PHE A 212 33.58 -28.86 -27.89
CA PHE A 212 33.21 -29.50 -26.64
C PHE A 212 34.22 -29.13 -25.53
N ALA A 213 33.79 -28.26 -24.61
CA ALA A 213 34.65 -27.67 -23.59
C ALA A 213 33.86 -27.32 -22.32
N LEU A 214 34.58 -27.15 -21.20
CA LEU A 214 33.96 -26.80 -19.91
C LEU A 214 33.25 -25.45 -19.99
N ALA A 215 32.02 -25.39 -19.47
CA ALA A 215 31.25 -24.14 -19.34
C ALA A 215 30.88 -23.86 -17.89
N ASN A 216 31.18 -22.65 -17.42
CA ASN A 216 30.91 -22.23 -16.04
C ASN A 216 29.41 -22.18 -15.75
N GLN A 217 28.59 -21.77 -16.72
CA GLN A 217 27.13 -21.76 -16.58
C GLN A 217 26.56 -23.15 -16.28
N TYR A 218 27.28 -24.23 -16.62
CA TYR A 218 26.85 -25.61 -16.45
C TYR A 218 27.69 -26.33 -15.40
N GLN A 219 28.04 -25.62 -14.32
CA GLN A 219 28.84 -26.13 -13.19
C GLN A 219 30.20 -26.73 -13.59
N GLY A 220 30.76 -26.24 -14.70
CA GLY A 220 32.01 -26.75 -15.25
C GLY A 220 31.87 -28.07 -16.02
N ALA A 221 30.66 -28.55 -16.30
CA ALA A 221 30.44 -29.67 -17.20
C ALA A 221 30.86 -29.29 -18.63
N PRO A 222 31.43 -30.24 -19.42
CA PRO A 222 31.74 -29.99 -20.81
C PRO A 222 30.44 -29.95 -21.64
N ILE A 223 30.31 -28.92 -22.48
CA ILE A 223 29.19 -28.75 -23.41
C ILE A 223 29.68 -28.29 -24.78
N SER A 224 28.87 -28.51 -25.81
CA SER A 224 29.02 -27.93 -27.14
C SER A 224 27.98 -26.83 -27.33
N LEU A 225 28.46 -25.61 -27.60
CA LEU A 225 27.65 -24.42 -27.89
C LEU A 225 27.37 -24.26 -29.39
N GLU A 226 27.86 -25.19 -30.21
CA GLU A 226 27.58 -25.23 -31.64
C GLU A 226 26.78 -26.42 -32.09
N TYR A 227 26.90 -27.57 -31.43
CA TYR A 227 26.30 -28.80 -31.88
C TYR A 227 25.36 -29.33 -30.81
N PRO A 228 24.05 -29.44 -31.09
CA PRO A 228 23.13 -30.11 -30.18
C PRO A 228 23.40 -31.62 -30.14
N VAL A 229 23.01 -32.25 -29.03
CA VAL A 229 23.02 -33.70 -28.90
C VAL A 229 21.72 -34.29 -29.45
N HIS A 230 21.84 -35.41 -30.18
CA HIS A 230 20.71 -36.13 -30.75
C HIS A 230 20.51 -37.45 -30.00
N ILE A 231 19.33 -37.61 -29.43
CA ILE A 231 18.95 -38.76 -28.61
C ILE A 231 17.93 -39.55 -29.42
N LEU A 232 18.24 -40.82 -29.71
CA LEU A 232 17.38 -41.68 -30.51
C LEU A 232 16.78 -42.78 -29.63
N TRP A 233 15.46 -42.86 -29.59
CA TRP A 233 14.78 -43.98 -28.94
C TRP A 233 14.97 -45.28 -29.74
N ALA A 234 15.32 -46.37 -29.05
CA ALA A 234 15.72 -47.63 -29.67
C ALA A 234 14.61 -48.69 -29.85
N GLY A 235 13.34 -48.39 -29.52
CA GLY A 235 12.25 -49.38 -29.54
C GLY A 235 11.66 -49.75 -30.91
N ASP A 236 10.60 -50.57 -30.91
CA ASP A 236 9.83 -51.30 -31.96
C ASP A 236 10.08 -50.98 -33.45
N GLY A 237 11.34 -50.99 -33.89
CA GLY A 237 11.73 -50.80 -35.28
C GLY A 237 12.23 -49.38 -35.53
N GLN A 238 13.56 -49.22 -35.50
CA GLN A 238 14.27 -48.02 -35.95
C GLN A 238 13.70 -47.54 -37.30
N PRO A 239 13.09 -46.35 -37.40
CA PRO A 239 12.79 -45.75 -38.68
C PRO A 239 14.07 -45.18 -39.29
N GLY A 240 15.12 -46.00 -39.43
CA GLY A 240 16.51 -45.57 -39.63
C GLY A 240 16.65 -44.53 -40.74
N THR A 241 16.15 -44.83 -41.93
CA THR A 241 16.30 -43.92 -43.09
C THR A 241 15.40 -42.68 -43.04
N ILE A 242 14.15 -42.78 -42.60
CA ILE A 242 13.23 -41.62 -42.53
C ILE A 242 13.65 -40.68 -41.40
N LEU A 243 14.06 -41.23 -40.26
CA LEU A 243 14.52 -40.47 -39.12
C LEU A 243 15.86 -39.80 -39.42
N GLU A 244 16.83 -40.50 -40.01
CA GLU A 244 18.09 -39.90 -40.47
C GLU A 244 17.86 -38.78 -41.49
N GLN A 245 16.94 -38.97 -42.44
CA GLN A 245 16.54 -37.91 -43.39
C GLN A 245 15.91 -36.71 -42.66
N THR A 246 15.10 -36.97 -41.64
CA THR A 246 14.49 -35.90 -40.85
C THR A 246 15.56 -35.14 -40.06
N LEU A 247 16.45 -35.85 -39.37
CA LEU A 247 17.51 -35.23 -38.57
C LEU A 247 18.51 -34.45 -39.43
N SER A 248 18.87 -34.95 -40.60
CA SER A 248 19.73 -34.21 -41.54
C SER A 248 19.10 -32.90 -42.04
N ARG A 249 17.78 -32.84 -42.21
CA ARG A 249 17.07 -31.58 -42.51
C ARG A 249 17.03 -30.62 -41.31
N LEU A 250 17.03 -31.15 -40.09
CA LEU A 250 17.00 -30.37 -38.86
C LEU A 250 18.39 -29.91 -38.39
N ALA A 251 19.48 -30.52 -38.86
CA ALA A 251 20.84 -30.20 -38.44
C ALA A 251 21.21 -28.69 -38.53
N PRO A 252 20.76 -27.92 -39.55
CA PRO A 252 20.99 -26.47 -39.59
C PRO A 252 20.35 -25.67 -38.44
N LEU A 253 19.38 -26.23 -37.71
CA LEU A 253 18.74 -25.57 -36.56
C LEU A 253 19.71 -25.26 -35.42
N ARG A 254 20.91 -25.85 -35.39
CA ARG A 254 21.98 -25.48 -34.45
C ARG A 254 22.22 -23.96 -34.39
N HIS A 255 22.05 -23.28 -35.53
CA HIS A 255 22.20 -21.82 -35.61
C HIS A 255 21.02 -21.09 -34.95
N GLN A 256 19.80 -21.63 -35.06
CA GLN A 256 18.61 -21.07 -34.42
C GLN A 256 18.65 -21.27 -32.91
N PHE A 257 19.08 -22.45 -32.43
CA PHE A 257 19.29 -22.70 -31.01
C PHE A 257 20.26 -21.69 -30.38
N ARG A 258 21.46 -21.53 -30.97
CA ARG A 258 22.42 -20.54 -30.47
C ARG A 258 21.86 -19.11 -30.48
N ARG A 259 21.20 -18.72 -31.58
CA ARG A 259 20.58 -17.40 -31.71
C ARG A 259 19.53 -17.15 -30.62
N MET A 260 18.70 -18.15 -30.35
CA MET A 260 17.69 -18.09 -29.30
C MET A 260 18.30 -17.86 -27.91
N PHE A 261 19.39 -18.56 -27.58
CA PHE A 261 20.08 -18.36 -26.29
C PHE A 261 20.66 -16.94 -26.16
N LEU A 262 21.21 -16.36 -27.22
CA LEU A 262 21.67 -14.96 -27.19
C LEU A 262 20.52 -13.97 -27.04
N LEU A 263 19.43 -14.18 -27.78
CA LEU A 263 18.24 -13.33 -27.70
C LEU A 263 17.54 -13.44 -26.34
N SER A 264 17.67 -14.56 -25.64
CA SER A 264 17.12 -14.75 -24.30
C SER A 264 17.68 -13.74 -23.29
N ARG A 265 18.89 -13.19 -23.52
CA ARG A 265 19.50 -12.12 -22.73
C ARG A 265 19.24 -10.70 -23.28
N ALA A 266 18.31 -10.55 -24.22
CA ALA A 266 17.97 -9.29 -24.90
C ALA A 266 19.14 -8.61 -25.63
N GLU A 267 20.01 -9.39 -26.26
CA GLU A 267 21.18 -8.84 -26.97
C GLU A 267 20.79 -8.12 -28.28
N LYS A 268 21.30 -6.89 -28.46
CA LYS A 268 20.97 -6.01 -29.60
C LYS A 268 21.44 -6.56 -30.96
N SER A 269 22.37 -7.51 -30.97
CA SER A 269 22.82 -8.19 -32.19
C SER A 269 22.82 -9.71 -32.00
N PRO A 270 21.89 -10.45 -32.62
CA PRO A 270 21.93 -11.92 -32.61
C PRO A 270 23.08 -12.51 -33.44
N TYR A 271 23.76 -11.67 -34.22
CA TYR A 271 24.88 -12.06 -35.08
C TYR A 271 26.17 -11.57 -34.46
N LEU A 272 26.61 -12.28 -33.42
CA LEU A 272 27.91 -12.08 -32.82
C LEU A 272 28.98 -12.99 -33.44
N PRO A 273 30.25 -12.58 -33.41
CA PRO A 273 31.35 -13.50 -33.58
C PRO A 273 31.19 -14.72 -32.67
N LEU A 274 31.56 -15.89 -33.19
CA LEU A 274 31.36 -17.16 -32.51
C LEU A 274 32.03 -17.22 -31.13
N ALA A 275 33.20 -16.60 -30.98
CA ALA A 275 33.90 -16.50 -29.70
C ALA A 275 33.10 -15.71 -28.66
N ASP A 276 32.42 -14.64 -29.06
CA ASP A 276 31.59 -13.83 -28.15
C ASP A 276 30.33 -14.57 -27.76
N ALA A 277 29.68 -15.24 -28.72
CA ALA A 277 28.52 -16.09 -28.43
C ALA A 277 28.87 -17.20 -27.43
N ARG A 278 30.04 -17.85 -27.60
CA ARG A 278 30.53 -18.87 -26.68
C ARG A 278 30.83 -18.31 -25.28
N ARG A 279 31.41 -17.12 -25.20
CA ARG A 279 31.69 -16.44 -23.93
C ARG A 279 30.41 -16.06 -23.19
N ILE A 280 29.41 -15.53 -23.91
CA ILE A 280 28.14 -15.12 -23.31
C ILE A 280 27.36 -16.33 -22.79
N ILE A 281 27.17 -17.37 -23.62
CA ILE A 281 26.40 -18.55 -23.24
C ILE A 281 27.20 -19.49 -22.30
N GLY A 282 28.52 -19.59 -22.46
CA GLY A 282 29.32 -20.53 -21.68
C GLY A 282 29.87 -19.97 -20.37
N THR A 283 30.11 -18.66 -20.30
CA THR A 283 30.82 -18.01 -19.18
C THR A 283 29.98 -16.95 -18.47
N GLU A 284 29.36 -16.02 -19.19
CA GLU A 284 28.62 -14.90 -18.57
C GLU A 284 27.23 -15.32 -18.07
N GLY A 285 26.59 -16.29 -18.70
CA GLY A 285 25.24 -16.70 -18.36
C GLY A 285 24.17 -16.12 -19.30
N VAL A 286 23.18 -16.95 -19.61
CA VAL A 286 21.92 -16.55 -20.27
C VAL A 286 20.73 -17.18 -19.54
N PRO A 287 19.52 -16.59 -19.62
CA PRO A 287 18.34 -17.11 -18.92
C PRO A 287 17.94 -18.54 -19.27
N LEU A 288 18.11 -18.94 -20.54
CA LEU A 288 17.80 -20.30 -20.98
C LEU A 288 18.91 -21.27 -20.58
N SER A 289 18.51 -22.41 -20.00
CA SER A 289 19.41 -23.53 -19.70
C SER A 289 19.37 -24.58 -20.80
N TRP A 290 18.18 -24.99 -21.21
CA TRP A 290 18.00 -26.03 -22.21
C TRP A 290 16.98 -25.61 -23.25
N ALA A 291 17.18 -26.08 -24.48
CA ALA A 291 16.14 -26.09 -25.48
C ALA A 291 16.14 -27.41 -26.22
N TYR A 292 14.95 -27.88 -26.56
CA TYR A 292 14.81 -29.21 -27.10
C TYR A 292 13.63 -29.35 -28.05
N ILE A 293 13.78 -30.31 -28.96
CA ILE A 293 12.75 -30.72 -29.91
C ILE A 293 12.57 -32.22 -29.77
N GLY A 294 11.42 -32.66 -29.28
CA GLY A 294 11.02 -34.06 -29.27
C GLY A 294 10.13 -34.38 -30.47
N LEU A 295 10.58 -35.25 -31.36
CA LEU A 295 9.81 -35.69 -32.52
C LEU A 295 8.86 -36.82 -32.13
N ARG A 296 7.70 -36.91 -32.81
CA ARG A 296 6.74 -38.02 -32.62
C ARG A 296 7.32 -39.40 -32.94
N GLU A 297 8.38 -39.44 -33.76
CA GLU A 297 9.14 -40.64 -34.10
C GLU A 297 10.04 -41.14 -32.96
N GLY A 298 10.24 -40.35 -31.89
CA GLY A 298 11.02 -40.75 -30.71
C GLY A 298 12.47 -40.23 -30.70
N ALA A 299 12.84 -39.33 -31.61
CA ALA A 299 14.12 -38.61 -31.50
C ALA A 299 13.97 -37.31 -30.71
N VAL A 300 15.03 -36.92 -30.01
CA VAL A 300 15.16 -35.61 -29.37
C VAL A 300 16.42 -34.93 -29.84
N ILE A 301 16.31 -33.63 -30.10
CA ILE A 301 17.45 -32.73 -30.28
C ILE A 301 17.51 -31.86 -29.04
N VAL A 302 18.65 -31.80 -28.34
CA VAL A 302 18.84 -30.98 -27.13
C VAL A 302 20.03 -30.07 -27.32
N TYR A 303 19.85 -28.79 -26.98
CA TYR A 303 20.88 -27.77 -27.00
C TYR A 303 20.98 -27.07 -25.62
N PRO A 304 22.20 -26.75 -25.14
CA PRO A 304 23.51 -27.09 -25.72
C PRO A 304 23.78 -28.61 -25.81
N GLY A 305 24.71 -29.02 -26.67
CA GLY A 305 25.10 -30.43 -26.75
C GLY A 305 25.90 -30.85 -25.52
N HIS A 306 25.65 -32.05 -25.03
CA HIS A 306 26.21 -32.53 -23.76
C HIS A 306 26.38 -34.06 -23.77
N ASP A 307 27.23 -34.60 -22.87
CA ASP A 307 27.52 -36.04 -22.77
C ASP A 307 26.64 -36.81 -21.78
N VAL A 308 25.61 -36.14 -21.24
CA VAL A 308 24.88 -36.64 -20.08
C VAL A 308 24.29 -38.04 -20.27
N ASP A 309 24.31 -38.82 -19.19
CA ASP A 309 23.79 -40.17 -19.10
C ASP A 309 22.28 -40.25 -19.18
N ILE A 310 21.83 -40.43 -20.41
CA ILE A 310 20.44 -40.67 -20.76
C ILE A 310 20.22 -42.19 -20.77
N PRO A 311 19.23 -42.70 -20.02
CA PRO A 311 18.91 -44.12 -20.02
C PRO A 311 18.67 -44.67 -21.44
N GLU A 312 19.10 -45.91 -21.70
CA GLU A 312 18.91 -46.56 -23.02
C GLU A 312 17.43 -46.67 -23.41
N ASP A 313 16.52 -46.71 -22.42
CA ASP A 313 15.07 -46.76 -22.58
C ASP A 313 14.41 -45.36 -22.62
N TYR A 314 15.19 -44.29 -22.79
CA TYR A 314 14.65 -42.93 -22.83
C TYR A 314 13.70 -42.74 -24.02
N ASP A 315 12.41 -42.61 -23.71
CA ASP A 315 11.37 -42.22 -24.66
C ASP A 315 10.87 -40.80 -24.34
N PRO A 316 11.12 -39.79 -25.21
CA PRO A 316 10.63 -38.43 -24.99
C PRO A 316 9.11 -38.34 -24.86
N ARG A 317 8.37 -39.21 -25.56
CA ARG A 317 6.89 -39.17 -25.60
C ARG A 317 6.26 -39.52 -24.25
N GLN A 318 7.04 -40.13 -23.36
CA GLN A 318 6.61 -40.47 -22.02
C GLN A 318 6.95 -39.40 -20.98
N ARG A 319 7.77 -38.40 -21.36
CA ARG A 319 8.26 -37.38 -20.43
C ARG A 319 7.17 -36.34 -20.12
N PRO A 320 7.15 -35.78 -18.89
CA PRO A 320 6.16 -34.78 -18.49
C PRO A 320 6.12 -33.57 -19.43
N TRP A 321 7.27 -33.03 -19.82
CA TRP A 321 7.38 -31.88 -20.74
C TRP A 321 6.73 -32.15 -22.11
N TYR A 322 6.85 -33.37 -22.62
CA TYR A 322 6.26 -33.77 -23.90
C TYR A 322 4.74 -33.90 -23.77
N ARG A 323 4.27 -34.68 -22.79
CA ARG A 323 2.84 -34.91 -22.55
C ARG A 323 2.07 -33.65 -22.18
N MET A 324 2.76 -32.65 -21.63
CA MET A 324 2.18 -31.37 -21.28
C MET A 324 1.57 -30.69 -22.51
N ALA A 325 2.32 -30.59 -23.61
CA ALA A 325 1.88 -29.90 -24.82
C ALA A 325 1.36 -30.82 -25.93
N ALA A 326 1.78 -32.09 -25.98
CA ALA A 326 1.51 -33.00 -27.10
C ALA A 326 0.01 -33.06 -27.47
N GLY A 327 -0.28 -32.78 -28.74
CA GLY A 327 -1.65 -32.82 -29.27
C GLY A 327 -2.56 -31.68 -28.81
N LYS A 328 -2.01 -30.65 -28.15
CA LYS A 328 -2.72 -29.44 -27.73
C LYS A 328 -2.23 -28.22 -28.51
N ASN A 329 -3.05 -27.17 -28.56
CA ASN A 329 -2.69 -25.88 -29.13
C ASN A 329 -2.34 -24.90 -28.01
N GLY A 330 -1.34 -24.05 -28.25
CA GLY A 330 -0.85 -23.07 -27.28
C GLY A 330 0.53 -23.39 -26.73
N LYS A 331 0.96 -22.54 -25.78
CA LYS A 331 2.23 -22.62 -25.06
C LYS A 331 1.91 -22.93 -23.60
N PHE A 332 2.65 -23.84 -23.01
CA PHE A 332 2.35 -24.39 -21.70
C PHE A 332 3.56 -24.27 -20.79
N TRP A 333 3.42 -23.49 -19.74
CA TRP A 333 4.37 -23.45 -18.64
C TRP A 333 4.12 -24.61 -17.68
N GLY A 334 5.17 -25.39 -17.45
CA GLY A 334 5.11 -26.59 -16.63
C GLY A 334 5.30 -26.35 -15.15
N ASN A 335 5.37 -27.45 -14.41
CA ASN A 335 5.78 -27.40 -13.02
C ASN A 335 7.31 -27.32 -12.93
N PRO A 336 7.82 -26.69 -11.85
CA PRO A 336 9.22 -26.81 -11.48
C PRO A 336 9.64 -28.27 -11.42
N HIS A 337 10.81 -28.57 -11.97
CA HIS A 337 11.38 -29.90 -11.90
C HIS A 337 12.90 -29.81 -11.76
N LEU A 338 13.49 -30.85 -11.20
CA LEU A 338 14.94 -30.95 -11.13
C LEU A 338 15.50 -31.24 -12.52
N ASP A 339 16.54 -30.49 -12.85
CA ASP A 339 17.43 -30.83 -13.94
C ASP A 339 18.16 -32.12 -13.60
N ASN A 340 18.05 -33.12 -14.49
CA ASN A 340 18.82 -34.36 -14.34
C ASN A 340 20.31 -34.13 -14.61
N PHE A 341 20.69 -32.94 -15.04
CA PHE A 341 22.02 -32.59 -15.55
C PHE A 341 22.77 -31.57 -14.67
N GLY A 342 22.26 -31.33 -13.46
CA GLY A 342 22.96 -30.59 -12.42
C GLY A 342 22.57 -29.12 -12.29
N GLN A 343 21.83 -28.51 -13.24
CA GLN A 343 21.46 -27.09 -13.22
C GLN A 343 20.49 -26.69 -12.08
N GLY A 344 20.16 -27.60 -11.18
CA GLY A 344 19.24 -27.37 -10.08
C GLY A 344 17.80 -27.46 -10.55
N LEU A 345 17.00 -26.45 -10.25
CA LEU A 345 15.58 -26.42 -10.61
C LEU A 345 15.35 -25.64 -11.88
N LEU A 346 14.45 -26.16 -12.71
CA LEU A 346 14.09 -25.62 -14.00
C LEU A 346 12.59 -25.42 -14.12
N LEU A 347 12.23 -24.41 -14.90
CA LEU A 347 10.86 -24.16 -15.33
C LEU A 347 10.77 -24.29 -16.85
N SER A 348 10.01 -25.27 -17.34
CA SER A 348 9.83 -25.50 -18.77
C SER A 348 8.67 -24.72 -19.35
N CYS A 349 8.82 -24.23 -20.57
CA CYS A 349 7.73 -23.86 -21.47
C CYS A 349 7.75 -24.78 -22.69
N THR A 350 6.62 -25.41 -23.04
CA THR A 350 6.54 -26.31 -24.20
C THR A 350 5.35 -26.00 -25.11
N MET A 351 5.49 -26.34 -26.39
CA MET A 351 4.42 -26.22 -27.39
C MET A 351 4.45 -27.35 -28.41
N SER A 352 3.29 -27.69 -28.97
CA SER A 352 3.18 -28.69 -30.04
C SER A 352 3.63 -28.13 -31.39
N LEU A 353 4.18 -29.02 -32.22
CA LEU A 353 4.54 -28.78 -33.61
C LEU A 353 3.48 -29.42 -34.53
N TYR A 354 2.92 -28.64 -35.46
CA TYR A 354 1.96 -29.11 -36.44
C TYR A 354 2.40 -28.73 -37.86
N ASP A 355 2.09 -29.57 -38.84
CA ASP A 355 2.20 -29.19 -40.25
C ASP A 355 0.98 -28.38 -40.73
N GLU A 356 1.00 -27.96 -42.00
CA GLU A 356 -0.08 -27.18 -42.63
C GLU A 356 -1.40 -27.94 -42.73
N THR A 357 -1.39 -29.27 -42.60
CA THR A 357 -2.58 -30.13 -42.59
C THR A 357 -3.14 -30.35 -41.18
N GLY A 358 -2.47 -29.84 -40.15
CA GLY A 358 -2.79 -30.08 -38.75
C GLY A 358 -2.24 -31.41 -38.21
N GLN A 359 -1.34 -32.09 -38.94
CA GLN A 359 -0.70 -33.30 -38.44
C GLN A 359 0.30 -32.93 -37.34
N PHE A 360 0.14 -33.56 -36.17
CA PHE A 360 1.11 -33.46 -35.08
C PHE A 360 2.47 -34.03 -35.51
N LEU A 361 3.54 -33.28 -35.27
CA LEU A 361 4.92 -33.62 -35.62
C LEU A 361 5.82 -33.86 -34.40
N GLY A 362 5.49 -33.27 -33.25
CA GLY A 362 6.32 -33.33 -32.04
C GLY A 362 6.06 -32.17 -31.08
N VAL A 363 6.97 -31.98 -30.13
CA VAL A 363 6.93 -30.91 -29.12
C VAL A 363 8.28 -30.20 -29.11
N ALA A 364 8.27 -28.87 -29.07
CA ALA A 364 9.43 -28.06 -28.75
C ALA A 364 9.32 -27.57 -27.30
N GLY A 365 10.45 -27.34 -26.65
CA GLY A 365 10.49 -26.78 -25.31
C GLY A 365 11.77 -26.02 -25.00
N VAL A 366 11.67 -25.14 -24.01
CA VAL A 366 12.77 -24.38 -23.43
C VAL A 366 12.67 -24.42 -21.92
N ASP A 367 13.82 -24.44 -21.24
CA ASP A 367 13.90 -24.45 -19.78
C ASP A 367 14.63 -23.21 -19.28
N LEU A 368 14.05 -22.54 -18.29
CA LEU A 368 14.64 -21.42 -17.57
C LEU A 368 15.24 -21.93 -16.26
N THR A 369 16.35 -21.31 -15.83
CA THR A 369 16.91 -21.59 -14.50
C THR A 369 16.13 -20.87 -13.41
N PHE A 370 15.99 -21.53 -12.26
CA PHE A 370 15.45 -20.87 -11.07
C PHE A 370 16.33 -19.73 -10.58
N ASP A 371 17.66 -19.83 -10.72
CA ASP A 371 18.56 -18.73 -10.33
C ASP A 371 18.23 -17.45 -11.12
N TYR A 372 17.99 -17.54 -12.43
CA TYR A 372 17.56 -16.38 -13.22
C TYR A 372 16.21 -15.84 -12.75
N ILE A 373 15.20 -16.70 -12.58
CA ILE A 373 13.87 -16.23 -12.16
C ILE A 373 13.96 -15.57 -10.78
N ILE A 374 14.66 -16.17 -9.83
CA ILE A 374 14.78 -15.65 -8.48
C ILE A 374 15.59 -14.35 -8.49
N ASP A 375 16.84 -14.39 -8.97
CA ASP A 375 17.79 -13.30 -8.83
C ASP A 375 17.40 -12.10 -9.73
N ASP A 376 16.91 -12.34 -10.96
CA ASP A 376 16.60 -11.28 -11.92
C ASP A 376 15.11 -10.89 -11.94
N LEU A 377 14.17 -11.80 -11.63
CA LEU A 377 12.73 -11.53 -11.79
C LEU A 377 11.96 -11.41 -10.48
N LEU A 378 12.40 -12.03 -9.38
CA LEU A 378 11.66 -12.01 -8.13
C LEU A 378 12.26 -11.09 -7.06
N THR A 379 13.43 -10.50 -7.31
CA THR A 379 14.02 -9.47 -6.46
C THR A 379 13.49 -8.07 -6.81
N ILE A 380 13.23 -7.24 -5.81
CA ILE A 380 12.97 -5.82 -5.99
C ILE A 380 14.05 -5.05 -5.24
N PRO A 381 15.10 -4.56 -5.93
CA PRO A 381 16.16 -3.80 -5.30
C PRO A 381 15.60 -2.61 -4.50
N GLU A 382 16.28 -2.23 -3.43
CA GLU A 382 15.97 -1.05 -2.60
C GLU A 382 14.68 -1.14 -1.75
N LEU A 383 13.90 -2.23 -1.87
CA LEU A 383 12.78 -2.51 -0.97
C LEU A 383 13.14 -3.63 0.02
N PRO A 384 12.62 -3.57 1.27
CA PRO A 384 12.82 -4.61 2.29
C PRO A 384 11.94 -5.84 2.00
N LEU A 385 12.21 -6.51 0.88
CA LEU A 385 11.52 -7.72 0.45
C LEU A 385 11.80 -8.86 1.43
N VAL A 386 10.74 -9.46 1.94
CA VAL A 386 10.78 -10.65 2.80
C VAL A 386 10.75 -11.91 1.93
N GLU A 387 9.74 -12.01 1.06
CA GLU A 387 9.56 -13.14 0.16
C GLU A 387 8.73 -12.70 -1.06
N SER A 388 8.90 -13.36 -2.19
CA SER A 388 8.09 -13.14 -3.38
C SER A 388 7.76 -14.47 -4.05
N PHE A 389 6.63 -14.49 -4.77
CA PHE A 389 5.97 -15.69 -5.24
C PHE A 389 5.49 -15.53 -6.67
N LEU A 390 5.64 -16.59 -7.47
CA LEU A 390 4.85 -16.80 -8.67
C LEU A 390 3.79 -17.85 -8.37
N LEU A 391 2.55 -17.56 -8.73
CA LEU A 391 1.39 -18.41 -8.51
C LEU A 391 0.80 -18.84 -9.87
N ASP A 392 0.35 -20.08 -9.98
CA ASP A 392 -0.40 -20.52 -11.16
C ASP A 392 -1.85 -19.98 -11.14
N GLU A 393 -2.61 -20.24 -12.19
CA GLU A 393 -4.01 -19.81 -12.34
C GLU A 393 -4.93 -20.28 -11.19
N GLN A 394 -4.54 -21.30 -10.42
CA GLN A 394 -5.27 -21.78 -9.24
C GLN A 394 -4.77 -21.18 -7.92
N GLY A 395 -3.79 -20.27 -7.95
CA GLY A 395 -3.16 -19.69 -6.76
C GLY A 395 -2.16 -20.62 -6.07
N ARG A 396 -1.68 -21.67 -6.75
CA ARG A 396 -0.65 -22.57 -6.20
C ARG A 396 0.73 -21.99 -6.44
N ILE A 397 1.59 -22.11 -5.45
CA ILE A 397 2.95 -21.58 -5.49
C ILE A 397 3.76 -22.36 -6.53
N VAL A 398 4.19 -21.66 -7.59
CA VAL A 398 5.11 -22.14 -8.62
C VAL A 398 6.55 -21.94 -8.15
N ILE A 399 6.89 -20.73 -7.71
CA ILE A 399 8.25 -20.35 -7.29
C ILE A 399 8.15 -19.44 -6.07
N ARG A 400 9.05 -19.63 -5.10
CA ARG A 400 9.34 -18.65 -4.03
C ARG A 400 10.75 -18.10 -4.20
N SER A 401 10.99 -16.86 -3.85
CA SER A 401 12.35 -16.30 -3.87
C SER A 401 13.31 -17.02 -2.90
N SER A 402 12.79 -17.66 -1.85
CA SER A 402 13.58 -18.47 -0.91
C SER A 402 13.85 -19.91 -1.37
N ASP A 403 13.28 -20.33 -2.49
CA ASP A 403 13.40 -21.71 -3.01
C ASP A 403 14.80 -22.04 -3.53
N ARG A 404 15.73 -21.08 -3.54
CA ARG A 404 17.11 -21.28 -3.97
C ARG A 404 17.74 -22.48 -3.26
N ASN A 405 18.26 -23.43 -4.04
CA ASN A 405 18.94 -24.66 -3.57
C ASN A 405 18.12 -25.55 -2.64
N GLN A 406 16.82 -25.30 -2.50
CA GLN A 406 15.91 -26.16 -1.75
C GLN A 406 15.15 -27.05 -2.75
N THR A 407 14.72 -28.24 -2.36
CA THR A 407 13.86 -29.12 -3.20
C THR A 407 12.52 -29.41 -2.52
N THR A 408 12.32 -28.86 -1.32
CA THR A 408 11.22 -29.14 -0.39
C THR A 408 9.84 -28.77 -0.95
N PHE A 409 9.79 -27.87 -1.94
CA PHE A 409 8.58 -27.35 -2.59
C PHE A 409 8.15 -28.16 -3.83
N MET A 410 8.92 -29.17 -4.25
CA MET A 410 8.48 -30.14 -5.27
C MET A 410 7.41 -31.13 -4.75
N ARG A 411 6.71 -30.80 -3.65
CA ARG A 411 5.58 -31.59 -3.15
C ARG A 411 4.44 -31.52 -4.18
N SER A 412 3.85 -32.68 -4.46
CA SER A 412 2.65 -32.80 -5.30
C SER A 412 1.48 -33.28 -4.43
N PRO A 413 0.38 -32.53 -4.32
CA PRO A 413 0.13 -31.23 -4.97
C PRO A 413 0.96 -30.08 -4.36
N ARG A 414 1.24 -29.05 -5.17
CA ARG A 414 1.88 -27.81 -4.71
C ARG A 414 0.94 -27.07 -3.73
N PRO A 415 1.49 -26.43 -2.69
CA PRO A 415 0.68 -25.66 -1.74
C PRO A 415 0.03 -24.44 -2.42
N LEU A 416 -1.18 -24.09 -1.96
CA LEU A 416 -1.79 -22.80 -2.26
C LEU A 416 -1.05 -21.68 -1.53
N TYR A 417 -1.12 -20.46 -2.08
CA TYR A 417 -0.71 -19.28 -1.34
C TYR A 417 -1.57 -19.14 -0.06
N PRO A 418 -0.97 -18.80 1.11
CA PRO A 418 -1.66 -18.91 2.40
C PRO A 418 -2.91 -18.05 2.55
N ASP A 419 -2.98 -16.89 1.89
CA ASP A 419 -4.14 -15.99 1.95
C ASP A 419 -5.12 -16.28 0.79
N PRO A 420 -6.29 -16.88 1.07
CA PRO A 420 -7.27 -17.22 0.04
C PRO A 420 -7.97 -16.01 -0.57
N GLU A 421 -8.01 -14.87 0.14
CA GLU A 421 -8.61 -13.65 -0.40
C GLU A 421 -7.71 -13.09 -1.50
N ILE A 422 -6.39 -12.99 -1.26
CA ILE A 422 -5.41 -12.59 -2.28
C ILE A 422 -5.51 -13.47 -3.53
N VAL A 423 -5.64 -14.79 -3.37
CA VAL A 423 -5.84 -15.71 -4.50
C VAL A 423 -7.11 -15.37 -5.28
N ALA A 424 -8.22 -15.08 -4.59
CA ALA A 424 -9.47 -14.71 -5.25
C ALA A 424 -9.41 -13.33 -5.94
N GLU A 425 -8.59 -12.39 -5.42
CA GLU A 425 -8.36 -11.09 -6.03
C GLU A 425 -7.52 -11.19 -7.30
N LEU A 426 -6.43 -11.97 -7.27
CA LEU A 426 -5.61 -12.27 -8.44
C LEU A 426 -6.43 -12.95 -9.54
N GLN A 427 -7.26 -13.94 -9.19
CA GLN A 427 -8.16 -14.60 -10.15
C GLN A 427 -9.23 -13.66 -10.73
N ALA A 428 -9.47 -12.52 -10.10
CA ALA A 428 -10.35 -11.47 -10.61
C ALA A 428 -9.59 -10.38 -11.40
N GLY A 429 -8.29 -10.57 -11.67
CA GLY A 429 -7.44 -9.62 -12.40
C GLY A 429 -7.14 -8.35 -11.62
N ARG A 430 -7.03 -8.43 -10.28
CA ARG A 430 -6.78 -7.26 -9.43
C ARG A 430 -5.29 -7.10 -9.08
N PHE A 431 -4.83 -5.86 -9.21
CA PHE A 431 -3.60 -5.35 -8.61
C PHE A 431 -3.96 -4.55 -7.36
N ASP A 432 -3.49 -4.99 -6.19
CA ASP A 432 -3.78 -4.32 -4.92
C ASP A 432 -2.75 -4.73 -3.83
N TYR A 433 -2.98 -4.29 -2.59
CA TYR A 433 -2.17 -4.64 -1.44
C TYR A 433 -3.01 -4.99 -0.21
N ARG A 434 -2.36 -5.63 0.76
CA ARG A 434 -2.91 -5.95 2.07
C ARG A 434 -1.87 -5.81 3.16
N GLU A 435 -2.32 -5.34 4.32
CA GLU A 435 -1.51 -5.24 5.53
C GLU A 435 -1.92 -6.38 6.47
N ILE A 436 -0.95 -7.20 6.88
CA ILE A 436 -1.16 -8.29 7.83
C ILE A 436 -0.14 -8.21 8.97
N GLU A 437 -0.44 -8.85 10.09
CA GLU A 437 0.52 -9.05 11.18
C GLU A 437 1.00 -10.50 11.17
N ARG A 438 2.32 -10.72 11.09
CA ARG A 438 2.96 -12.05 11.12
C ARG A 438 4.10 -12.03 12.14
N ASP A 439 4.04 -12.93 13.12
CA ASP A 439 5.03 -13.03 14.21
C ASP A 439 5.28 -11.70 14.97
N GLY A 440 4.23 -10.90 15.16
CA GLY A 440 4.30 -9.60 15.84
C GLY A 440 4.97 -8.50 15.02
N ARG A 441 5.10 -8.69 13.70
CA ARG A 441 5.60 -7.70 12.75
C ARG A 441 4.53 -7.41 11.69
N GLU A 442 4.44 -6.15 11.32
CA GLU A 442 3.65 -5.71 10.17
C GLU A 442 4.29 -6.22 8.88
N ILE A 443 3.49 -6.80 7.99
CA ILE A 443 3.88 -7.26 6.67
C ILE A 443 2.92 -6.67 5.64
N TRP A 444 3.48 -6.01 4.64
CA TRP A 444 2.74 -5.51 3.49
C TRP A 444 2.85 -6.51 2.35
N ILE A 445 1.71 -7.03 1.90
CA ILE A 445 1.62 -7.94 0.77
C ILE A 445 1.07 -7.16 -0.41
N VAL A 446 1.85 -7.04 -1.46
CA VAL A 446 1.43 -6.39 -2.71
C VAL A 446 1.40 -7.47 -3.79
N TYR A 447 0.37 -7.47 -4.62
CA TYR A 447 0.16 -8.52 -5.61
C TYR A 447 -0.37 -7.97 -6.93
N ASP A 448 0.05 -8.62 -8.01
CA ASP A 448 -0.25 -8.24 -9.39
C ASP A 448 -0.67 -9.47 -10.21
N ASP A 449 -1.68 -9.29 -11.05
CA ASP A 449 -2.12 -10.31 -11.99
C ASP A 449 -1.27 -10.20 -13.26
N LEU A 450 -0.56 -11.28 -13.58
CA LEU A 450 0.22 -11.40 -14.80
C LEU A 450 -0.70 -11.92 -15.92
N GLU A 451 -1.63 -11.05 -16.35
CA GLU A 451 -2.74 -11.37 -17.26
C GLU A 451 -2.28 -12.14 -18.50
N THR A 452 -1.12 -11.78 -19.06
CA THR A 452 -0.64 -12.35 -20.32
C THR A 452 -0.25 -13.82 -20.21
N VAL A 453 0.26 -14.23 -19.05
CA VAL A 453 0.67 -15.62 -18.75
C VAL A 453 -0.35 -16.37 -17.89
N GLY A 454 -1.37 -15.67 -17.36
CA GLY A 454 -2.42 -16.22 -16.49
C GLY A 454 -1.90 -16.62 -15.11
N TRP A 455 -0.86 -15.95 -14.61
CA TRP A 455 -0.19 -16.24 -13.34
C TRP A 455 -0.34 -15.07 -12.37
N GLY A 456 -0.14 -15.31 -11.07
CA GLY A 456 -0.10 -14.24 -10.06
C GLY A 456 1.33 -13.95 -9.60
N TYR A 457 1.66 -12.69 -9.40
CA TYR A 457 2.87 -12.26 -8.70
C TYR A 457 2.52 -11.70 -7.33
N VAL A 458 3.19 -12.16 -6.28
CA VAL A 458 3.00 -11.66 -4.91
C VAL A 458 4.35 -11.30 -4.32
N ALA A 459 4.45 -10.14 -3.67
CA ALA A 459 5.63 -9.71 -2.94
C ALA A 459 5.24 -9.28 -1.52
N GLU A 460 5.96 -9.83 -0.55
CA GLU A 460 5.78 -9.54 0.88
C GLU A 460 6.94 -8.68 1.37
N PHE A 461 6.63 -7.60 2.08
CA PHE A 461 7.60 -6.63 2.58
C PHE A 461 7.45 -6.46 4.10
N ALA A 462 8.56 -6.26 4.78
CA ALA A 462 8.58 -5.81 6.17
C ALA A 462 8.89 -4.31 6.17
N PRO A 463 7.88 -3.42 6.21
CA PRO A 463 8.11 -1.98 6.20
C PRO A 463 8.97 -1.55 7.40
N GLU A 464 9.92 -0.64 7.15
CA GLU A 464 10.82 -0.06 8.16
C GLU A 464 10.16 0.97 9.08
#